data_AF-A0A0R2P286-F1
#
_entry.id   AF-A0A0R2P286-F1
#
_cell.length_a   1.000
_cell.length_b   1.000
_cell.length_c   1.000
_cell.angle_alpha   90.00
_cell.angle_beta   90.00
_cell.angle_gamma   90.00
#
_symmetry.space_group_name_H-M   'P 1'
#
loop_
_entity.id
_entity.type
_entity.pdbx_description
1 polymer ?
#
loop_
_entity_poly.entity_id
_entity_poly.type
_entity_poly.pdbx_seq_one_letter_code
_entity_poly.pdbx_strand_id
1 'polypeptide(L)'
;MFGLASVALIYLITQSLFKSNFLSLAATALISLDGLHLVMSRTALLDIFLSFFILLTFYLVIKEEYWQAGIALGLALATKWSALYLLIALILFLLIYKRTYIKTSIQFIVLPVSTYLITWSGWFISDIGWKRDSASNSLLSLFNYHREILNFHTNLKTNHPYEASPWNWLILGRPTSFFYATPKQCGQESCSQEVLALGTPTLWWLGFFSIFITLGYFIYRRELNAGLILLFLFANYLPWIAFPERTTFYFYSIAFEPYLILALIYVMSKALENQELRGVRKKYALVTIGLIGLTFAYFLPLYVGSVLPYQDWYGRMWFPSWI
;
A
#
# COMPACT_ATOMS: atom_id res chain seq x y z
N MET A 1 2.07 -6.21 13.96
CA MET A 1 2.27 -7.59 13.42
C MET A 1 2.20 -7.62 11.90
N PHE A 2 1.11 -7.16 11.27
CA PHE A 2 0.96 -7.18 9.80
C PHE A 2 2.04 -6.40 9.05
N GLY A 3 2.48 -5.23 9.55
CA GLY A 3 3.61 -4.51 8.96
C GLY A 3 4.90 -5.33 8.90
N LEU A 4 5.25 -6.05 9.98
CA LEU A 4 6.41 -6.96 10.03
C LEU A 4 6.22 -8.15 9.09
N ALA A 5 5.00 -8.71 9.03
CA ALA A 5 4.70 -9.80 8.11
C ALA A 5 4.85 -9.36 6.64
N SER A 6 4.49 -8.11 6.28
CA SER A 6 4.74 -7.55 4.96
C SER A 6 6.24 -7.47 4.63
N VAL A 7 7.11 -7.19 5.60
CA VAL A 7 8.57 -7.19 5.42
C VAL A 7 9.10 -8.59 5.10
N ALA A 8 8.62 -9.61 5.79
CA ALA A 8 8.98 -11.00 5.45
C ALA A 8 8.42 -11.40 4.08
N LEU A 9 7.21 -10.96 3.76
CA LEU A 9 6.54 -11.30 2.51
C LEU A 9 7.21 -10.66 1.29
N ILE A 10 7.67 -9.40 1.39
CA ILE A 10 8.39 -8.75 0.28
C ILE A 10 9.71 -9.47 -0.04
N TYR A 11 10.38 -10.04 0.97
CA TYR A 11 11.55 -10.89 0.78
C TYR A 11 11.20 -12.10 -0.09
N LEU A 12 10.14 -12.83 0.29
CA LEU A 12 9.70 -14.05 -0.41
C LEU A 12 9.24 -13.77 -1.85
N ILE A 13 8.54 -12.65 -2.05
CA ILE A 13 8.11 -12.16 -3.35
C ILE A 13 9.35 -11.89 -4.23
N THR A 14 10.28 -11.09 -3.71
CA THR A 14 11.48 -10.70 -4.47
C THR A 14 12.35 -11.91 -4.80
N GLN A 15 12.47 -12.86 -3.86
CA GLN A 15 13.18 -14.11 -4.09
C GLN A 15 12.51 -14.95 -5.18
N SER A 16 11.18 -14.97 -5.21
CA SER A 16 10.41 -15.72 -6.22
C SER A 16 10.52 -15.09 -7.61
N LEU A 17 10.53 -13.76 -7.69
CA LEU A 17 10.61 -13.02 -8.95
C LEU A 17 12.01 -13.03 -9.57
N PHE A 18 13.05 -12.84 -8.74
CA PHE A 18 14.41 -12.53 -9.23
C PHE A 18 15.47 -13.55 -8.81
N LYS A 19 15.16 -14.50 -7.92
CA LYS A 19 16.08 -15.55 -7.45
C LYS A 19 17.43 -14.99 -6.97
N SER A 20 17.40 -13.87 -6.25
CA SER A 20 18.59 -13.12 -5.87
C SER A 20 18.50 -12.64 -4.42
N ASN A 21 19.31 -13.22 -3.54
CA ASN A 21 19.36 -12.85 -2.12
C ASN A 21 19.67 -11.36 -1.94
N PHE A 22 20.53 -10.79 -2.79
CA PHE A 22 20.85 -9.36 -2.74
C PHE A 22 19.62 -8.49 -2.98
N LEU A 23 18.83 -8.80 -4.02
CA LEU A 23 17.62 -8.04 -4.33
C LEU A 23 16.56 -8.25 -3.26
N SER A 24 16.42 -9.47 -2.75
CA SER A 24 15.47 -9.80 -1.67
C SER A 24 15.79 -9.03 -0.39
N LEU A 25 17.06 -9.00 0.03
CA LEU A 25 17.50 -8.20 1.18
C LEU A 25 17.36 -6.70 0.92
N ALA A 26 17.63 -6.23 -0.29
CA ALA A 26 17.39 -4.84 -0.67
C ALA A 26 15.91 -4.46 -0.53
N ALA A 27 14.98 -5.29 -1.04
CA ALA A 27 13.54 -5.03 -0.93
C ALA A 27 13.08 -4.97 0.53
N THR A 28 13.56 -5.91 1.35
CA THR A 28 13.32 -5.96 2.80
C THR A 28 13.85 -4.72 3.51
N ALA A 29 15.07 -4.27 3.17
CA ALA A 29 15.64 -3.05 3.72
C ALA A 29 14.81 -1.83 3.33
N LEU A 30 14.42 -1.70 2.06
CA LEU A 30 13.66 -0.55 1.57
C LEU A 30 12.29 -0.41 2.24
N ILE A 31 11.51 -1.49 2.38
CA ILE A 31 10.21 -1.42 3.08
C ILE A 31 10.36 -1.15 4.59
N SER A 32 11.47 -1.61 5.19
CA SER A 32 11.77 -1.35 6.60
C SER A 32 12.25 0.08 6.84
N LEU A 33 12.76 0.73 5.79
CA LEU A 33 13.22 2.11 5.76
C LEU A 33 12.20 3.04 5.11
N ASP A 34 10.93 2.65 5.05
CA ASP A 34 9.85 3.53 4.63
C ASP A 34 9.05 4.07 5.84
N GLY A 35 8.95 5.39 5.91
CA GLY A 35 8.22 6.08 6.96
C GLY A 35 6.72 5.81 6.97
N LEU A 36 6.08 5.71 5.80
CA LEU A 36 4.65 5.43 5.72
C LEU A 36 4.37 4.02 6.24
N HIS A 37 5.15 3.02 5.81
CA HIS A 37 5.01 1.64 6.30
C HIS A 37 5.17 1.56 7.83
N LEU A 38 6.18 2.24 8.38
CA LEU A 38 6.40 2.29 9.83
C LEU A 38 5.20 2.89 10.57
N VAL A 39 4.73 4.07 10.15
CA VAL A 39 3.60 4.77 10.79
C VAL A 39 2.34 3.92 10.70
N MET A 40 1.98 3.45 9.51
CA MET A 40 0.77 2.64 9.28
C MET A 40 0.80 1.30 10.02
N SER A 41 1.99 0.74 10.29
CA SER A 41 2.11 -0.49 11.08
C SER A 41 1.87 -0.32 12.58
N ARG A 42 1.89 0.93 13.07
CA ARG A 42 1.80 1.31 14.49
C ARG A 42 0.55 2.14 14.82
N THR A 43 -0.16 2.62 13.81
CA THR A 43 -1.46 3.27 13.95
C THR A 43 -2.58 2.26 13.71
N ALA A 44 -3.63 2.28 14.56
CA ALA A 44 -4.76 1.35 14.47
C ALA A 44 -5.72 1.71 13.31
N LEU A 45 -5.22 1.64 12.07
CA LEU A 45 -5.97 1.85 10.84
C LEU A 45 -6.09 0.56 10.04
N LEU A 46 -7.20 0.42 9.32
CA LEU A 46 -7.50 -0.78 8.54
C LEU A 46 -6.58 -0.97 7.31
N ASP A 47 -5.97 0.11 6.81
CA ASP A 47 -5.23 0.12 5.54
C ASP A 47 -3.97 -0.75 5.55
N ILE A 48 -3.33 -0.96 6.71
CA ILE A 48 -2.17 -1.86 6.80
C ILE A 48 -2.56 -3.33 6.60
N PHE A 49 -3.75 -3.73 7.06
CA PHE A 49 -4.28 -5.08 6.85
C PHE A 49 -4.66 -5.28 5.38
N LEU A 50 -5.29 -4.27 4.77
CA LEU A 50 -5.59 -4.25 3.34
C LEU A 50 -4.33 -4.45 2.51
N SER A 51 -3.30 -3.61 2.76
CA SER A 51 -2.01 -3.69 2.06
C SER A 51 -1.38 -5.07 2.21
N PHE A 52 -1.38 -5.64 3.42
CA PHE A 52 -0.86 -6.99 3.64
C PHE A 52 -1.59 -8.07 2.83
N PHE A 53 -2.93 -8.11 2.86
CA PHE A 53 -3.68 -9.14 2.12
C PHE A 53 -3.55 -8.99 0.60
N ILE A 54 -3.41 -7.75 0.11
CA ILE A 54 -3.09 -7.46 -1.29
C ILE A 54 -1.68 -7.96 -1.65
N LEU A 55 -0.69 -7.70 -0.79
CA LEU A 55 0.67 -8.21 -0.97
C LEU A 55 0.72 -9.74 -0.93
N LEU A 56 -0.08 -10.37 -0.06
CA LEU A 56 -0.21 -11.83 0.02
C LEU A 56 -0.85 -12.40 -1.24
N THR A 57 -1.89 -11.74 -1.76
CA THR A 57 -2.50 -12.10 -3.04
C THR A 57 -1.46 -12.07 -4.16
N PHE A 58 -0.61 -11.04 -4.20
CA PHE A 58 0.48 -10.95 -5.19
C PHE A 58 1.46 -12.12 -5.10
N TYR A 59 1.93 -12.44 -3.89
CA TYR A 59 2.81 -13.57 -3.65
C TYR A 59 2.20 -14.88 -4.15
N LEU A 60 0.95 -15.14 -3.77
CA LEU A 60 0.23 -16.37 -4.14
C LEU A 60 -0.01 -16.46 -5.65
N VAL A 61 -0.32 -15.35 -6.32
CA VAL A 61 -0.44 -15.29 -7.78
C VAL A 61 0.88 -15.66 -8.46
N ILE A 62 2.02 -15.15 -7.98
CA ILE A 62 3.34 -15.51 -8.52
C ILE A 62 3.68 -16.99 -8.30
N LYS A 63 3.20 -17.58 -7.19
CA LYS A 63 3.32 -19.01 -6.90
C LYS A 63 2.31 -19.88 -7.63
N GLU A 64 1.40 -19.29 -8.39
CA GLU A 64 0.26 -19.97 -9.02
C GLU A 64 -0.71 -20.65 -8.04
N GLU A 65 -0.72 -20.21 -6.78
CA GLU A 65 -1.61 -20.67 -5.70
C GLU A 65 -2.94 -19.89 -5.71
N TYR A 66 -3.66 -19.98 -6.83
CA TYR A 66 -4.83 -19.12 -7.10
C TYR A 66 -6.02 -19.33 -6.16
N TRP A 67 -6.17 -20.52 -5.57
CA TRP A 67 -7.25 -20.78 -4.60
C TRP A 67 -7.03 -19.98 -3.32
N GLN A 68 -5.80 -20.01 -2.79
CA GLN A 68 -5.37 -19.23 -1.64
C GLN A 68 -5.38 -17.74 -1.96
N ALA A 69 -4.98 -17.35 -3.18
CA ALA A 69 -5.03 -15.96 -3.63
C ALA A 69 -6.46 -15.42 -3.61
N GLY A 70 -7.45 -16.21 -4.03
CA GLY A 70 -8.87 -15.87 -3.94
C GLY A 70 -9.33 -15.61 -2.50
N ILE A 71 -8.93 -16.46 -1.56
CA ILE A 71 -9.25 -16.27 -0.14
C ILE A 71 -8.57 -15.01 0.40
N ALA A 72 -7.27 -14.82 0.13
CA ALA A 72 -6.53 -13.63 0.56
C ALA A 72 -7.16 -12.33 0.04
N LEU A 73 -7.62 -12.32 -1.21
CA LEU A 73 -8.29 -11.18 -1.81
C LEU A 73 -9.70 -10.95 -1.24
N GLY A 74 -10.39 -12.02 -0.85
CA GLY A 74 -11.63 -11.94 -0.08
C GLY A 74 -11.44 -11.29 1.30
N LEU A 75 -10.33 -11.60 1.99
CA LEU A 75 -9.95 -10.94 3.24
C LEU A 75 -9.56 -9.47 3.03
N ALA A 76 -8.88 -9.15 1.92
CA ALA A 76 -8.61 -7.76 1.53
C ALA A 76 -9.90 -6.97 1.31
N LEU A 77 -10.87 -7.55 0.58
CA LEU A 77 -12.21 -6.98 0.36
C LEU A 77 -12.99 -6.77 1.67
N ALA A 78 -12.92 -7.73 2.58
CA ALA A 78 -13.53 -7.62 3.91
C ALA A 78 -12.91 -6.50 4.76
N THR A 79 -11.63 -6.20 4.53
CA THR A 79 -10.93 -5.09 5.20
C THR A 79 -11.32 -3.73 4.63
N LYS A 80 -11.28 -3.59 3.28
CA LYS A 80 -11.64 -2.34 2.59
C LYS A 80 -12.11 -2.65 1.18
N TRP A 81 -13.23 -2.04 0.78
CA TRP A 81 -13.82 -2.24 -0.54
C TRP A 81 -12.93 -1.78 -1.72
N SER A 82 -11.89 -0.98 -1.47
CA SER A 82 -10.93 -0.62 -2.52
C SER A 82 -10.17 -1.81 -3.09
N ALA A 83 -10.11 -2.96 -2.39
CA ALA A 83 -9.59 -4.20 -2.97
C ALA A 83 -10.38 -4.69 -4.20
N LEU A 84 -11.61 -4.21 -4.40
CA LEU A 84 -12.43 -4.53 -5.57
C LEU A 84 -11.77 -4.12 -6.88
N TYR A 85 -11.01 -3.01 -6.87
CA TYR A 85 -10.30 -2.55 -8.06
C TYR A 85 -9.23 -3.55 -8.50
N LEU A 86 -8.44 -4.06 -7.54
CA LEU A 86 -7.48 -5.13 -7.78
C LEU A 86 -8.18 -6.41 -8.23
N LEU A 87 -9.31 -6.76 -7.62
CA LEU A 87 -10.04 -7.95 -7.99
C LEU A 87 -10.47 -7.94 -9.46
N ILE A 88 -11.07 -6.84 -9.91
CA ILE A 88 -11.49 -6.68 -11.31
C ILE A 88 -10.28 -6.74 -12.23
N ALA A 89 -9.22 -5.99 -11.93
CA ALA A 89 -8.00 -5.96 -12.74
C ALA A 89 -7.34 -7.35 -12.86
N LEU A 90 -7.30 -8.12 -11.76
CA LEU A 90 -6.71 -9.45 -11.72
C LEU A 90 -7.56 -10.48 -12.47
N ILE A 91 -8.89 -10.45 -12.34
CA ILE A 91 -9.78 -11.31 -13.13
C ILE A 91 -9.54 -11.06 -14.61
N LEU A 92 -9.60 -9.81 -15.06
CA LEU A 92 -9.39 -9.46 -16.47
C LEU A 92 -8.03 -9.94 -16.98
N PHE A 93 -6.97 -9.69 -16.20
CA PHE A 93 -5.63 -10.17 -16.51
C PHE A 93 -5.58 -11.71 -16.67
N LEU A 94 -6.12 -12.46 -15.71
CA LEU A 94 -6.07 -13.93 -15.72
C LEU A 94 -6.93 -14.54 -16.82
N LEU A 95 -8.09 -13.95 -17.13
CA LEU A 95 -8.93 -14.39 -18.25
C LEU A 95 -8.21 -14.23 -19.59
N ILE A 96 -7.48 -13.12 -19.78
CA ILE A 96 -6.70 -12.88 -21.00
C ILE A 96 -5.46 -13.79 -21.05
N TYR A 97 -4.74 -13.91 -19.94
CA TYR A 97 -3.44 -14.58 -19.88
C TYR A 97 -3.54 -16.12 -19.83
N LYS A 98 -4.36 -16.68 -18.92
CA LYS A 98 -4.51 -18.13 -18.73
C LYS A 98 -5.65 -18.73 -19.57
N ARG A 99 -6.65 -17.93 -19.98
CA ARG A 99 -7.82 -18.37 -20.77
C ARG A 99 -8.66 -19.49 -20.13
N THR A 100 -8.57 -19.67 -18.82
CA THR A 100 -9.32 -20.67 -18.05
C THR A 100 -10.53 -20.04 -17.36
N TYR A 101 -11.62 -19.80 -18.11
CA TYR A 101 -12.76 -19.00 -17.64
C TYR A 101 -13.43 -19.53 -16.37
N ILE A 102 -13.91 -20.78 -16.38
CA ILE A 102 -14.68 -21.37 -15.26
C ILE A 102 -13.86 -21.38 -13.96
N LYS A 103 -12.63 -21.91 -14.03
CA LYS A 103 -11.76 -22.02 -12.86
C LYS A 103 -11.38 -20.66 -12.28
N THR A 104 -11.06 -19.68 -13.14
CA THR A 104 -10.73 -18.31 -12.72
C THR A 104 -11.94 -17.65 -12.04
N SER A 105 -13.14 -17.81 -12.60
CA SER A 105 -14.37 -17.28 -11.99
C SER A 105 -14.63 -17.88 -10.60
N ILE A 106 -14.43 -19.18 -10.40
CA ILE A 106 -14.58 -19.78 -9.07
C ILE A 106 -13.53 -19.21 -8.10
N GLN A 107 -12.27 -19.14 -8.52
CA GLN A 107 -11.15 -18.71 -7.69
C GLN A 107 -11.20 -17.22 -7.33
N PHE A 108 -11.69 -16.37 -8.22
CA PHE A 108 -11.63 -14.91 -8.05
C PHE A 108 -13.00 -14.23 -7.99
N ILE A 109 -14.12 -14.94 -8.16
CA ILE A 109 -15.45 -14.37 -7.91
C ILE A 109 -16.09 -15.09 -6.74
N VAL A 110 -16.28 -16.40 -6.86
CA VAL A 110 -17.00 -17.19 -5.84
C VAL A 110 -16.23 -17.19 -4.51
N LEU A 111 -14.93 -17.51 -4.52
CA LEU A 111 -14.14 -17.56 -3.28
C LEU A 111 -14.01 -16.21 -2.56
N PRO A 112 -13.66 -15.08 -3.21
CA PRO A 112 -13.58 -13.80 -2.51
C PRO A 112 -14.94 -13.35 -1.95
N VAL A 113 -16.03 -13.55 -2.70
CA VAL A 113 -17.39 -13.22 -2.23
C VAL A 113 -17.79 -14.10 -1.05
N SER A 114 -17.57 -15.41 -1.13
CA SER A 114 -17.85 -16.32 -0.02
C SER A 114 -17.01 -15.98 1.21
N THR A 115 -15.71 -15.69 1.03
CA THR A 115 -14.82 -15.27 2.12
C THR A 115 -15.33 -13.99 2.77
N TYR A 116 -15.69 -12.97 1.96
CA TYR A 116 -16.29 -11.73 2.44
C TYR A 116 -17.55 -12.01 3.27
N LEU A 117 -18.50 -12.79 2.75
CA LEU A 117 -19.74 -13.11 3.47
C LEU A 117 -19.49 -13.90 4.76
N ILE A 118 -18.51 -14.80 4.78
CA ILE A 118 -18.12 -15.54 6.00
C ILE A 118 -17.61 -14.58 7.08
N THR A 119 -16.90 -13.50 6.72
CA THR A 119 -16.46 -12.50 7.73
C THR A 119 -17.62 -11.76 8.41
N TRP A 120 -18.81 -11.74 7.79
CA TRP A 120 -20.03 -11.20 8.41
C TRP A 120 -20.74 -12.16 9.37
N SER A 121 -20.24 -13.40 9.54
CA SER A 121 -20.83 -14.39 10.45
C SER A 121 -21.04 -13.85 11.87
N GLY A 122 -20.10 -13.05 12.40
CA GLY A 122 -20.26 -12.40 13.71
C GLY A 122 -21.46 -11.45 13.78
N TRP A 123 -21.77 -10.73 12.70
CA TRP A 123 -22.95 -9.86 12.63
C TRP A 123 -24.26 -10.66 12.62
N PHE A 124 -24.27 -11.84 11.99
CA PHE A 124 -25.43 -12.74 11.99
C PHE A 124 -25.63 -13.45 13.34
N ILE A 125 -24.54 -13.85 13.99
CA ILE A 125 -24.58 -14.60 15.26
C ILE A 125 -24.89 -13.67 16.44
N SER A 126 -24.38 -12.43 16.40
CA SER A 126 -24.58 -11.47 17.50
C SER A 126 -25.93 -10.75 17.43
N ASP A 127 -26.35 -10.27 18.58
CA ASP A 127 -27.52 -9.42 18.80
C ASP A 127 -27.19 -7.92 18.82
N ILE A 128 -25.90 -7.56 18.82
CA ILE A 128 -25.42 -6.16 18.89
C ILE A 128 -25.06 -5.55 17.52
N GLY A 129 -25.27 -6.28 16.42
CA GLY A 129 -24.94 -5.83 15.07
C GLY A 129 -25.74 -4.59 14.64
N TRP A 130 -25.05 -3.55 14.15
CA TRP A 130 -25.70 -2.36 13.60
C TRP A 130 -26.73 -2.72 12.53
N LYS A 131 -27.94 -2.14 12.62
CA LYS A 131 -29.06 -2.34 11.69
C LYS A 131 -29.53 -3.78 11.43
N ARG A 132 -29.23 -4.72 12.33
CA ARG A 132 -29.64 -6.13 12.19
C ARG A 132 -31.15 -6.36 12.12
N ASP A 133 -31.95 -5.51 12.77
CA ASP A 133 -33.42 -5.61 12.80
C ASP A 133 -34.10 -4.60 11.86
N SER A 134 -33.38 -4.08 10.86
CA SER A 134 -33.91 -3.07 9.93
C SER A 134 -34.91 -3.61 8.90
N ALA A 135 -35.10 -4.92 8.83
CA ALA A 135 -36.00 -5.58 7.88
C ALA A 135 -36.60 -6.88 8.44
N SER A 136 -37.49 -7.51 7.68
CA SER A 136 -38.19 -8.75 8.07
C SER A 136 -37.29 -9.98 8.23
N ASN A 137 -36.09 -9.97 7.65
CA ASN A 137 -35.12 -11.05 7.76
C ASN A 137 -33.69 -10.50 7.73
N SER A 138 -32.77 -11.29 8.28
CA SER A 138 -31.37 -10.89 8.48
C SER A 138 -30.63 -10.59 7.17
N LEU A 139 -30.94 -11.29 6.07
CA LEU A 139 -30.32 -11.04 4.76
C LEU A 139 -30.72 -9.67 4.21
N LEU A 140 -32.00 -9.32 4.32
CA LEU A 140 -32.49 -8.01 3.88
C LEU A 140 -31.96 -6.88 4.79
N SER A 141 -31.83 -7.14 6.10
CA SER A 141 -31.18 -6.21 7.03
C SER A 141 -29.70 -6.00 6.68
N LEU A 142 -28.97 -7.06 6.29
CA LEU A 142 -27.59 -6.95 5.85
C LEU A 142 -27.48 -6.12 4.56
N PHE A 143 -28.41 -6.33 3.62
CA PHE A 143 -28.50 -5.53 2.39
C PHE A 143 -28.74 -4.04 2.71
N ASN A 144 -29.65 -3.74 3.63
CA ASN A 144 -29.89 -2.37 4.10
C ASN A 144 -28.64 -1.76 4.73
N TYR A 145 -27.88 -2.52 5.51
CA TYR A 145 -26.62 -2.06 6.08
C TYR A 145 -25.59 -1.76 4.96
N HIS A 146 -25.41 -2.65 3.98
CA HIS A 146 -24.51 -2.41 2.84
C HIS A 146 -24.93 -1.19 2.01
N ARG A 147 -26.23 -0.99 1.80
CA ARG A 147 -26.77 0.20 1.12
C ARG A 147 -26.42 1.48 1.89
N GLU A 148 -26.49 1.46 3.22
CA GLU A 148 -26.10 2.61 4.04
C GLU A 148 -24.59 2.88 3.98
N ILE A 149 -23.77 1.84 4.06
CA ILE A 149 -22.31 1.96 3.87
C ILE A 149 -21.99 2.61 2.53
N LEU A 150 -22.60 2.13 1.44
CA LEU A 150 -22.38 2.69 0.11
C LEU A 150 -22.87 4.15 0.03
N ASN A 151 -24.05 4.44 0.57
CA ASN A 151 -24.62 5.79 0.56
C ASN A 151 -23.74 6.79 1.33
N PHE A 152 -23.23 6.40 2.49
CA PHE A 152 -22.28 7.21 3.26
C PHE A 152 -21.01 7.49 2.45
N HIS A 153 -20.36 6.46 1.91
CA HIS A 153 -19.09 6.62 1.18
C HIS A 153 -19.23 7.36 -0.14
N THR A 154 -20.39 7.30 -0.80
CA THR A 154 -20.67 8.03 -2.05
C THR A 154 -20.84 9.53 -1.80
N ASN A 155 -21.35 9.89 -0.62
CA ASN A 155 -21.66 11.28 -0.27
C ASN A 155 -20.65 11.91 0.70
N LEU A 156 -19.60 11.19 1.11
CA LEU A 156 -18.55 11.72 1.98
C LEU A 156 -17.63 12.68 1.18
N LYS A 157 -17.97 13.96 1.24
CA LYS A 157 -17.25 15.07 0.58
C LYS A 157 -16.89 16.20 1.55
N THR A 158 -16.68 15.86 2.82
CA THR A 158 -16.36 16.83 3.86
C THR A 158 -14.92 17.30 3.72
N ASN A 159 -14.70 18.60 3.54
CA ASN A 159 -13.36 19.18 3.46
C ASN A 159 -12.56 18.88 4.74
N HIS A 160 -11.28 18.52 4.57
CA HIS A 160 -10.38 18.26 5.69
C HIS A 160 -9.00 18.93 5.47
N PRO A 161 -8.39 19.57 6.48
CA PRO A 161 -7.10 20.27 6.32
C PRO A 161 -5.95 19.40 5.80
N TYR A 162 -5.98 18.10 6.07
CA TYR A 162 -5.00 17.12 5.59
C TYR A 162 -5.46 16.26 4.41
N GLU A 163 -6.58 16.62 3.76
CA GLU A 163 -6.97 15.95 2.52
C GLU A 163 -5.88 16.12 1.46
N ALA A 164 -5.65 15.08 0.67
CA ALA A 164 -4.55 15.03 -0.29
C ALA A 164 -5.04 14.46 -1.61
N SER A 165 -4.87 15.24 -2.68
CA SER A 165 -5.18 14.78 -4.03
C SER A 165 -4.35 13.55 -4.42
N PRO A 166 -4.96 12.50 -5.01
CA PRO A 166 -4.24 11.31 -5.50
C PRO A 166 -3.11 11.61 -6.49
N TRP A 167 -3.21 12.71 -7.24
CA TRP A 167 -2.15 13.17 -8.14
C TRP A 167 -0.84 13.50 -7.42
N ASN A 168 -0.93 13.89 -6.14
CA ASN A 168 0.20 14.35 -5.36
C ASN A 168 0.82 13.24 -4.49
N TRP A 169 0.23 12.04 -4.44
CA TRP A 169 0.67 11.00 -3.50
C TRP A 169 2.08 10.48 -3.81
N LEU A 170 2.39 10.20 -5.09
CA LEU A 170 3.70 9.66 -5.48
C LEU A 170 4.86 10.62 -5.24
N ILE A 171 4.59 11.93 -5.25
CA ILE A 171 5.58 12.98 -5.02
C ILE A 171 5.58 13.47 -3.56
N LEU A 172 4.76 12.86 -2.69
CA LEU A 172 4.58 13.25 -1.30
C LEU A 172 4.07 14.69 -1.13
N GLY A 173 3.20 15.19 -2.00
CA GLY A 173 2.83 16.61 -1.99
C GLY A 173 2.06 17.06 -0.74
N ARG A 174 1.29 16.18 -0.10
CA ARG A 174 0.53 16.46 1.13
C ARG A 174 0.46 15.20 2.00
N PRO A 175 1.41 14.98 2.93
CA PRO A 175 1.33 13.90 3.90
C PRO A 175 0.16 14.13 4.87
N THR A 176 -0.21 13.09 5.60
CA THR A 176 -1.35 13.15 6.53
C THR A 176 -0.84 13.13 7.97
N SER A 177 -1.12 14.20 8.73
CA SER A 177 -0.83 14.22 10.15
C SER A 177 -1.86 13.38 10.91
N PHE A 178 -1.39 12.39 11.68
CA PHE A 178 -2.22 11.55 12.53
C PHE A 178 -2.30 12.05 13.97
N PHE A 179 -1.33 12.86 14.38
CA PHE A 179 -1.27 13.46 15.70
C PHE A 179 -0.39 14.69 15.63
N TYR A 180 -0.84 15.79 16.23
CA TYR A 180 0.00 16.95 16.48
C TYR A 180 -0.30 17.53 17.87
N ALA A 181 0.75 17.86 18.61
CA ALA A 181 0.67 18.54 19.89
C ALA A 181 1.81 19.53 20.06
N THR A 182 1.64 20.46 21.01
CA THR A 182 2.64 21.46 21.43
C THR A 182 3.04 21.25 22.89
N PRO A 183 3.87 20.24 23.21
CA PRO A 183 4.32 19.98 24.57
C PRO A 183 5.07 21.17 25.16
N LYS A 184 5.08 21.29 26.50
CA LYS A 184 5.80 22.39 27.18
C LYS A 184 7.30 22.15 27.38
N GLN A 185 7.77 20.91 27.19
CA GLN A 185 9.12 20.49 27.55
C GLN A 185 9.83 19.82 26.38
N CYS A 186 10.78 20.53 25.79
CA CYS A 186 11.72 20.01 24.79
C CYS A 186 13.11 20.70 24.88
N GLY A 187 13.36 21.45 25.95
CA GLY A 187 14.58 22.24 26.12
C GLY A 187 14.58 23.62 25.43
N GLN A 188 13.47 24.02 24.81
CA GLN A 188 13.27 25.34 24.19
C GLN A 188 11.85 25.89 24.47
N GLU A 189 11.60 27.15 24.09
CA GLU A 189 10.32 27.84 24.31
C GLU A 189 9.15 27.26 23.52
N SER A 190 9.41 26.75 22.31
CA SER A 190 8.39 26.19 21.42
C SER A 190 8.75 24.77 21.02
N CYS A 191 7.81 23.85 21.24
CA CYS A 191 7.96 22.43 20.95
C CYS A 191 6.82 21.93 20.08
N SER A 192 7.14 20.94 19.25
CA SER A 192 6.19 20.22 18.40
C SER A 192 6.38 18.73 18.60
N GLN A 193 5.26 18.01 18.60
CA GLN A 193 5.25 16.56 18.56
C GLN A 193 4.24 16.13 17.50
N GLU A 194 4.71 15.40 16.50
CA GLU A 194 3.87 14.98 15.38
C GLU A 194 4.07 13.52 15.04
N VAL A 195 2.97 12.81 14.76
CA VAL A 195 3.01 11.53 14.04
C VAL A 195 2.53 11.78 12.61
N LEU A 196 3.49 11.86 11.68
CA LEU A 196 3.21 12.21 10.30
C LEU A 196 3.28 10.96 9.41
N ALA A 197 2.16 10.60 8.77
CA ALA A 197 2.14 9.58 7.72
C ALA A 197 2.79 10.15 6.46
N LEU A 198 4.10 9.94 6.33
CA LEU A 198 4.95 10.43 5.25
C LEU A 198 5.90 9.30 4.83
N GLY A 199 5.83 8.91 3.56
CA GLY A 199 6.81 8.01 2.97
C GLY A 199 8.21 8.60 2.97
N THR A 200 9.25 7.77 2.93
CA THR A 200 10.62 8.29 2.93
C THR A 200 10.93 8.97 1.60
N PRO A 201 11.18 10.31 1.55
CA PRO A 201 11.17 11.07 0.29
C PRO A 201 12.05 10.52 -0.82
N THR A 202 13.30 10.19 -0.52
CA THR A 202 14.23 9.62 -1.50
C THR A 202 13.76 8.27 -2.04
N LEU A 203 13.14 7.43 -1.20
CA LEU A 203 12.60 6.14 -1.65
C LEU A 203 11.41 6.36 -2.59
N TRP A 204 10.49 7.24 -2.21
CA TRP A 204 9.28 7.51 -2.98
C TRP A 204 9.58 8.14 -4.33
N TRP A 205 10.47 9.13 -4.37
CA TRP A 205 10.84 9.78 -5.64
C TRP A 205 11.62 8.86 -6.56
N LEU A 206 12.55 8.03 -6.04
CA LEU A 206 13.21 7.00 -6.84
C LEU A 206 12.22 5.93 -7.32
N GLY A 207 11.26 5.55 -6.47
CA GLY A 207 10.15 4.67 -6.81
C GLY A 207 9.32 5.24 -7.96
N PHE A 208 8.95 6.51 -7.88
CA PHE A 208 8.18 7.22 -8.92
C PHE A 208 8.86 7.12 -10.29
N PHE A 209 10.15 7.46 -10.38
CA PHE A 209 10.91 7.28 -11.62
C PHE A 209 11.01 5.82 -12.06
N SER A 210 11.13 4.90 -11.10
CA SER A 210 11.21 3.46 -11.37
C SER A 210 9.93 2.88 -11.97
N ILE A 211 8.76 3.47 -11.70
CA ILE A 211 7.50 3.10 -12.38
C ILE A 211 7.63 3.28 -13.88
N PHE A 212 8.13 4.44 -14.35
CA PHE A 212 8.25 4.73 -15.78
C PHE A 212 9.27 3.83 -16.47
N ILE A 213 10.40 3.55 -15.81
CA ILE A 213 11.40 2.61 -16.33
C ILE A 213 10.79 1.20 -16.42
N THR A 214 10.10 0.74 -15.37
CA THR A 214 9.42 -0.56 -15.34
C THR A 214 8.36 -0.65 -16.45
N LEU A 215 7.60 0.43 -16.68
CA LEU A 215 6.63 0.53 -17.78
C LEU A 215 7.30 0.44 -19.15
N GLY A 216 8.41 1.16 -19.36
CA GLY A 216 9.20 1.08 -20.59
C GLY A 216 9.68 -0.35 -20.88
N TYR A 217 10.23 -1.03 -19.86
CA TYR A 217 10.63 -2.43 -19.98
C TYR A 217 9.45 -3.38 -20.19
N PHE A 218 8.31 -3.14 -19.55
CA PHE A 218 7.10 -3.92 -19.80
C PHE A 218 6.63 -3.79 -21.25
N ILE A 219 6.63 -2.58 -21.81
CA ILE A 219 6.22 -2.35 -23.20
C ILE A 219 7.22 -2.98 -24.17
N TYR A 220 8.52 -2.80 -23.93
CA TYR A 220 9.58 -3.25 -24.83
C TYR A 220 9.86 -4.75 -24.75
N ARG A 221 10.02 -5.31 -23.55
CA ARG A 221 10.37 -6.73 -23.33
C ARG A 221 9.18 -7.62 -23.01
N ARG A 222 8.01 -7.06 -22.70
CA ARG A 222 6.78 -7.82 -22.37
C ARG A 222 6.97 -8.81 -21.22
N GLU A 223 7.84 -8.46 -20.26
CA GLU A 223 8.11 -9.32 -19.11
C GLU A 223 6.91 -9.39 -18.17
N LEU A 224 6.49 -10.61 -17.85
CA LEU A 224 5.36 -10.85 -16.95
C LEU A 224 5.57 -10.22 -15.57
N ASN A 225 6.78 -10.30 -15.03
CA ASN A 225 7.11 -9.74 -13.71
C ASN A 225 6.85 -8.23 -13.64
N ALA A 226 7.28 -7.49 -14.67
CA ALA A 226 7.01 -6.06 -14.78
C ALA A 226 5.51 -5.79 -14.91
N GLY A 227 4.81 -6.57 -15.74
CA GLY A 227 3.37 -6.47 -15.93
C GLY A 227 2.58 -6.69 -14.64
N LEU A 228 2.94 -7.69 -13.83
CA LEU A 228 2.29 -7.97 -12.55
C LEU A 228 2.55 -6.86 -11.52
N ILE A 229 3.79 -6.38 -11.40
CA ILE A 229 4.12 -5.26 -10.49
C ILE A 229 3.28 -4.03 -10.85
N LEU A 230 3.23 -3.67 -12.13
CA LEU A 230 2.45 -2.52 -12.62
C LEU A 230 0.95 -2.73 -12.46
N LEU A 231 0.43 -3.94 -12.71
CA LEU A 231 -0.98 -4.28 -12.54
C LEU A 231 -1.43 -4.01 -11.10
N PHE A 232 -0.69 -4.54 -10.12
CA PHE A 232 -1.04 -4.38 -8.72
C PHE A 232 -0.84 -2.94 -8.22
N LEU A 233 0.20 -2.24 -8.71
CA LEU A 233 0.40 -0.83 -8.41
C LEU A 233 -0.77 0.02 -8.92
N PHE A 234 -1.07 -0.07 -10.21
CA PHE A 234 -2.06 0.79 -10.85
C PHE A 234 -3.49 0.44 -10.44
N ALA A 235 -3.81 -0.83 -10.21
CA ALA A 235 -5.13 -1.21 -9.71
C ALA A 235 -5.43 -0.64 -8.31
N ASN A 236 -4.39 -0.39 -7.50
CA ASN A 236 -4.54 0.22 -6.17
C ASN A 236 -4.37 1.74 -6.18
N TYR A 237 -3.89 2.32 -7.27
CA TYR A 237 -3.62 3.76 -7.39
C TYR A 237 -4.63 4.50 -8.28
N LEU A 238 -4.75 4.10 -9.56
CA LEU A 238 -5.51 4.85 -10.57
C LEU A 238 -6.99 5.06 -10.25
N PRO A 239 -7.73 4.12 -9.62
CA PRO A 239 -9.13 4.35 -9.29
C PRO A 239 -9.34 5.61 -8.44
N TRP A 240 -8.40 5.97 -7.56
CA TRP A 240 -8.52 7.18 -6.74
C TRP A 240 -8.51 8.46 -7.57
N ILE A 241 -7.79 8.47 -8.70
CA ILE A 241 -7.78 9.60 -9.63
C ILE A 241 -9.16 9.80 -10.27
N ALA A 242 -9.94 8.72 -10.46
CA ALA A 242 -11.27 8.78 -11.04
C ALA A 242 -12.35 9.34 -10.08
N PHE A 243 -12.01 9.56 -8.81
CA PHE A 243 -12.93 10.10 -7.79
C PHE A 243 -12.36 11.35 -7.10
N PRO A 244 -12.09 12.44 -7.84
CA PRO A 244 -11.43 13.64 -7.29
C PRO A 244 -12.30 14.38 -6.25
N GLU A 245 -13.62 14.26 -6.35
CA GLU A 245 -14.60 14.89 -5.44
C GLU A 245 -14.64 14.26 -4.05
N ARG A 246 -13.98 13.11 -3.85
CA ARG A 246 -14.00 12.39 -2.59
C ARG A 246 -12.88 12.91 -1.69
N THR A 247 -13.20 13.14 -0.41
CA THR A 247 -12.18 13.39 0.61
C THR A 247 -11.26 12.18 0.74
N THR A 248 -10.01 12.34 0.31
CA THR A 248 -9.01 11.28 0.30
C THR A 248 -7.73 11.77 0.96
N PHE A 249 -6.89 10.81 1.37
CA PHE A 249 -5.71 11.08 2.18
C PHE A 249 -4.52 10.32 1.63
N TYR A 250 -3.32 10.87 1.81
CA TYR A 250 -2.09 10.29 1.30
C TYR A 250 -1.85 8.88 1.82
N PHE A 251 -2.22 8.59 3.08
CA PHE A 251 -1.98 7.27 3.67
C PHE A 251 -2.67 6.10 2.95
N TYR A 252 -3.66 6.35 2.07
CA TYR A 252 -4.24 5.32 1.20
C TYR A 252 -3.20 4.69 0.26
N SER A 253 -2.09 5.39 0.03
CA SER A 253 -0.99 4.93 -0.79
C SER A 253 -0.25 3.71 -0.23
N ILE A 254 -0.43 3.38 1.06
CA ILE A 254 0.09 2.14 1.67
C ILE A 254 -0.34 0.89 0.91
N ALA A 255 -1.49 0.93 0.22
CA ALA A 255 -2.00 -0.18 -0.58
C ALA A 255 -1.15 -0.47 -1.84
N PHE A 256 -0.43 0.53 -2.37
CA PHE A 256 0.44 0.35 -3.53
C PHE A 256 1.94 0.51 -3.24
N GLU A 257 2.32 0.99 -2.05
CA GLU A 257 3.71 1.19 -1.62
C GLU A 257 4.61 -0.05 -1.85
N PRO A 258 4.20 -1.30 -1.52
CA PRO A 258 5.06 -2.46 -1.79
C PRO A 258 5.43 -2.61 -3.26
N TYR A 259 4.54 -2.22 -4.18
CA TYR A 259 4.78 -2.30 -5.62
C TYR A 259 5.62 -1.15 -6.15
N LEU A 260 5.58 0.01 -5.48
CA LEU A 260 6.52 1.10 -5.72
C LEU A 260 7.97 0.64 -5.42
N ILE A 261 8.15 -0.06 -4.29
CA ILE A 261 9.43 -0.66 -3.91
C ILE A 261 9.82 -1.77 -4.89
N LEU A 262 8.89 -2.66 -5.27
CA LEU A 262 9.18 -3.72 -6.24
C LEU A 262 9.53 -3.17 -7.62
N ALA A 263 8.97 -2.03 -8.05
CA ALA A 263 9.38 -1.36 -9.29
C ALA A 263 10.84 -0.89 -9.20
N LEU A 264 11.25 -0.28 -8.08
CA LEU A 264 12.65 0.09 -7.86
C LEU A 264 13.57 -1.16 -7.84
N ILE A 265 13.15 -2.24 -7.20
CA ILE A 265 13.90 -3.51 -7.18
C ILE A 265 13.97 -4.14 -8.57
N TYR A 266 12.92 -4.03 -9.38
CA TYR A 266 12.92 -4.46 -10.77
C TYR A 266 13.97 -3.68 -11.58
N VAL A 267 14.03 -2.35 -11.43
CA VAL A 267 15.06 -1.52 -12.08
C VAL A 267 16.47 -1.92 -11.62
N MET A 268 16.67 -2.16 -10.31
CA MET A 268 17.96 -2.67 -9.81
C MET A 268 18.30 -4.02 -10.44
N SER A 269 17.33 -4.92 -10.59
CA SER A 269 17.51 -6.21 -11.26
C SER A 269 18.01 -6.03 -12.69
N LYS A 270 17.38 -5.12 -13.46
CA LYS A 270 17.80 -4.79 -14.84
C LYS A 270 19.18 -4.16 -14.91
N ALA A 271 19.52 -3.28 -13.98
CA ALA A 271 20.86 -2.73 -13.89
C ALA A 271 21.90 -3.84 -13.65
N LEU A 272 21.57 -4.89 -12.90
CA LEU A 272 22.48 -5.97 -12.56
C LEU A 272 22.59 -7.10 -13.61
N GLU A 273 21.87 -7.02 -14.74
CA GLU A 273 21.96 -7.99 -15.84
C GLU A 273 23.33 -7.98 -16.53
N ASN A 274 23.98 -6.81 -16.63
CA ASN A 274 25.32 -6.69 -17.23
C ASN A 274 26.38 -7.22 -16.25
N GLN A 275 27.04 -8.33 -16.61
CA GLN A 275 28.00 -9.02 -15.74
C GLN A 275 29.26 -8.20 -15.46
N GLU A 276 29.79 -7.48 -16.45
CA GLU A 276 31.01 -6.66 -16.31
C GLU A 276 30.81 -5.54 -15.29
N LEU A 277 29.65 -4.86 -15.37
CA LEU A 277 29.32 -3.73 -14.49
C LEU A 277 28.65 -4.17 -13.19
N ARG A 278 28.35 -5.46 -13.01
CA ARG A 278 27.53 -5.96 -11.90
C ARG A 278 28.10 -5.61 -10.53
N GLY A 279 29.42 -5.74 -10.36
CA GLY A 279 30.08 -5.42 -9.10
C GLY A 279 29.94 -3.94 -8.71
N VAL A 280 30.18 -3.05 -9.68
CA VAL A 280 30.07 -1.59 -9.48
C VAL A 280 28.61 -1.17 -9.27
N ARG A 281 27.68 -1.70 -10.07
CA ARG A 281 26.25 -1.39 -9.94
C ARG A 281 25.64 -1.91 -8.64
N LYS A 282 26.14 -3.02 -8.08
CA LYS A 282 25.78 -3.46 -6.72
C LYS A 282 26.22 -2.45 -5.66
N LYS A 283 27.42 -1.86 -5.79
CA LYS A 283 27.87 -0.80 -4.88
C LYS A 283 26.96 0.42 -4.97
N TYR A 284 26.59 0.84 -6.19
CA TYR A 284 25.62 1.94 -6.36
C TYR A 284 24.27 1.63 -5.72
N ALA A 285 23.73 0.42 -5.89
CA ALA A 285 22.50 0.03 -5.23
C ALA A 285 22.61 0.09 -3.68
N LEU A 286 23.73 -0.36 -3.10
CA LEU A 286 23.98 -0.25 -1.66
C LEU A 286 24.08 1.21 -1.19
N VAL A 287 24.77 2.07 -1.95
CA VAL A 287 24.85 3.51 -1.67
C VAL A 287 23.45 4.13 -1.71
N THR A 288 22.64 3.80 -2.71
CA THR A 288 21.25 4.27 -2.81
C THR A 288 20.42 3.85 -1.59
N ILE A 289 20.51 2.59 -1.16
CA ILE A 289 19.83 2.10 0.04
C ILE A 289 20.32 2.84 1.29
N GLY A 290 21.63 3.10 1.40
CA GLY A 290 22.22 3.88 2.49
C GLY A 290 21.69 5.32 2.54
N LEU A 291 21.59 6.00 1.39
CA LEU A 291 21.03 7.35 1.30
C LEU A 291 19.54 7.38 1.68
N ILE A 292 18.78 6.35 1.29
CA ILE A 292 17.39 6.18 1.74
C ILE A 292 17.34 6.01 3.26
N GLY A 293 18.22 5.19 3.83
CA GLY A 293 18.32 5.01 5.28
C GLY A 293 18.68 6.29 6.04
N LEU A 294 19.56 7.13 5.49
CA LEU A 294 19.88 8.44 6.07
C LEU A 294 18.66 9.38 6.03
N THR A 295 17.92 9.38 4.92
CA THR A 295 16.69 10.18 4.80
C THR A 295 15.64 9.69 5.79
N PHE A 296 15.43 8.37 5.89
CA PHE A 296 14.55 7.77 6.90
C PHE A 296 14.96 8.17 8.32
N ALA A 297 16.25 8.10 8.66
CA ALA A 297 16.75 8.48 9.97
C ALA A 297 16.53 9.98 10.28
N TYR A 298 16.67 10.85 9.27
CA TYR A 298 16.37 12.28 9.42
C TYR A 298 14.90 12.52 9.80
N PHE A 299 13.97 11.81 9.15
CA PHE A 299 12.52 11.91 9.39
C PHE A 299 12.00 11.05 10.56
N LEU A 300 12.82 10.13 11.09
CA LEU A 300 12.44 9.19 12.13
C LEU A 300 11.68 9.83 13.31
N PRO A 301 12.08 11.00 13.85
CA PRO A 301 11.34 11.66 14.91
C PRO A 301 9.85 11.91 14.60
N LEU A 302 9.50 12.21 13.35
CA LEU A 302 8.11 12.42 12.91
C LEU A 302 7.35 11.10 12.73
N TYR A 303 8.05 10.00 12.42
CA TYR A 303 7.42 8.68 12.29
C TYR A 303 7.12 8.05 13.65
N VAL A 304 7.93 8.36 14.66
CA VAL A 304 7.76 7.81 16.02
C VAL A 304 7.03 8.73 16.98
N GLY A 305 6.76 9.97 16.61
CA GLY A 305 6.09 10.94 17.47
C GLY A 305 6.99 11.47 18.57
N SER A 306 8.27 11.71 18.29
CA SER A 306 9.18 12.33 19.25
C SER A 306 8.83 13.80 19.46
N VAL A 307 9.06 14.29 20.69
CA VAL A 307 8.98 15.72 20.99
C VAL A 307 10.25 16.41 20.49
N LEU A 308 10.09 17.46 19.70
CA LEU A 308 11.18 18.23 19.10
C LEU A 308 11.02 19.73 19.43
N PRO A 309 12.11 20.50 19.50
CA PRO A 309 12.04 21.94 19.31
C PRO A 309 11.33 22.28 17.99
N TYR A 310 10.54 23.35 17.96
CA TYR A 310 9.74 23.74 16.79
C TYR A 310 10.60 23.90 15.53
N GLN A 311 11.79 24.48 15.65
CA GLN A 311 12.70 24.68 14.51
C GLN A 311 13.19 23.35 13.91
N ASP A 312 13.44 22.35 14.76
CA ASP A 312 13.84 21.01 14.30
C ASP A 312 12.69 20.29 13.60
N TRP A 313 11.47 20.46 14.10
CA TRP A 313 10.26 19.98 13.42
C TRP A 313 10.06 20.69 12.08
N TYR A 314 10.13 22.02 12.06
CA TYR A 314 9.91 22.84 10.86
C TYR A 314 10.96 22.56 9.77
N GLY A 315 12.23 22.35 10.13
CA GLY A 315 13.28 21.96 9.18
C GLY A 315 13.03 20.62 8.46
N ARG A 316 12.10 19.80 8.95
CA ARG A 316 11.65 18.56 8.28
C ARG A 316 10.47 18.80 7.34
N MET A 317 9.81 19.95 7.40
CA MET A 317 8.73 20.31 6.48
C MET A 317 9.32 20.87 5.18
N TRP A 318 9.81 19.97 4.33
CA TRP A 318 10.50 20.33 3.09
C TRP A 318 9.60 21.08 2.09
N PHE A 319 8.29 20.82 2.12
CA PHE A 319 7.32 21.59 1.36
C PHE A 319 6.39 22.35 2.31
N PRO A 320 5.97 23.58 1.96
CA PRO A 320 4.97 24.32 2.74
C PRO A 320 3.66 23.53 2.89
N SER A 321 3.33 22.72 1.89
CA SER A 321 2.18 21.82 1.90
C SER A 321 2.33 20.62 2.83
N TRP A 322 3.38 20.52 3.65
CA TRP A 322 3.48 19.48 4.69
C TRP A 322 2.94 19.92 6.04
N ILE A 323 2.54 21.19 6.17
CA ILE A 323 2.05 21.82 7.40
C ILE A 323 0.52 21.92 7.43
#